data_AF-A0A9P3B474-F1
#
_entry.id   AF-A0A9P3B474-F1
#
_cell.length_a   1.000
_cell.length_b   1.000
_cell.length_c   1.000
_cell.angle_alpha   90.00
_cell.angle_beta   90.00
_cell.angle_gamma   90.00
#
_symmetry.space_group_name_H-M   'P 1'
#
loop_
_entity.id
_entity.type
_entity.pdbx_description
1 polymer ?
#
loop_
_entity_poly.entity_id
_entity_poly.type
_entity_poly.pdbx_seq_one_letter_code
_entity_poly.pdbx_strand_id
1 'polypeptide(L)'
;MPEANWIASDADFVDYITELMGGFAIPPYVKERRKGRAYLVLGARLNRDTTRMLLSDFIYDAAKPAGWALLPNANAKEKRYCERIGLEVIDADWLALAGEWANPEQEAVA
;
A
#
# COMPACT_ATOMS: atom_id res chain seq x y z
N MET A 1 -12.03 7.79 19.25
CA MET A 1 -11.18 8.27 18.14
C MET A 1 -9.85 7.52 18.22
N PRO A 2 -9.17 7.25 17.09
CA PRO A 2 -7.81 6.72 17.14
C PRO A 2 -6.89 7.76 17.84
N GLU A 3 -5.95 7.28 18.65
CA GLU A 3 -4.93 8.12 19.26
C GLU A 3 -3.93 8.59 18.20
N ALA A 4 -3.40 9.79 18.39
CA ALA A 4 -2.47 10.42 17.47
C ALA A 4 -1.06 9.82 17.61
N ASN A 5 -0.86 8.61 17.09
CA ASN A 5 0.44 7.97 16.95
C ASN A 5 0.99 8.19 15.53
N TRP A 6 2.18 8.77 15.44
CA TRP A 6 2.83 9.15 14.19
C TRP A 6 4.22 8.52 14.10
N ILE A 7 4.62 8.13 12.89
CA ILE A 7 6.01 7.82 12.57
C ILE A 7 6.60 9.12 12.01
N ALA A 8 7.43 9.81 12.80
CA ALA A 8 7.94 11.15 12.46
C ALA A 8 9.46 11.16 12.23
N SER A 9 10.16 10.06 12.54
CA SER A 9 11.61 9.92 12.40
C SER A 9 12.03 8.55 11.86
N ASP A 10 13.29 8.46 11.43
CA ASP A 10 13.89 7.20 11.00
C ASP A 10 13.93 6.16 12.14
N ALA A 11 14.12 6.60 13.39
CA ALA A 11 14.09 5.73 14.55
C ALA A 11 12.70 5.12 14.75
N ASP A 12 11.65 5.95 14.69
CA ASP A 12 10.26 5.48 14.78
C ASP A 12 9.94 4.48 13.66
N PHE A 13 10.48 4.72 12.46
CA PHE A 13 10.28 3.81 11.33
C PHE A 13 10.97 2.47 11.55
N VAL A 14 12.19 2.46 12.09
CA VAL A 14 12.91 1.22 12.45
C VAL A 14 12.17 0.45 13.55
N ASP A 15 11.66 1.15 14.56
CA ASP A 15 10.88 0.55 15.64
C ASP A 15 9.60 -0.08 15.10
N TYR A 16 8.85 0.67 14.28
CA TYR A 16 7.64 0.17 13.63
C TYR A 16 7.89 -1.07 12.77
N ILE A 17 8.97 -1.08 11.99
CA ILE A 17 9.35 -2.24 11.18
C ILE A 17 9.71 -3.45 12.06
N THR A 18 10.39 -3.23 13.18
CA THR A 18 10.73 -4.28 14.14
C THR A 18 9.46 -4.87 14.77
N GLU A 19 8.52 -4.01 15.18
CA GLU A 19 7.20 -4.43 15.66
C GLU A 19 6.39 -5.17 14.60
N LEU A 20 6.49 -4.75 13.34
CA LEU A 20 5.82 -5.41 12.22
C LEU A 20 6.35 -6.83 12.03
N MET A 21 7.67 -7.01 12.07
CA MET A 21 8.30 -8.33 12.02
C MET A 21 7.89 -9.22 13.20
N GLY A 22 7.66 -8.65 14.38
CA GLY A 22 7.08 -9.34 15.53
C GLY A 22 5.57 -9.60 15.42
N GLY A 23 4.91 -9.03 14.41
CA GLY A 23 3.47 -9.12 14.23
C GLY A 23 2.66 -8.22 15.17
N PHE A 24 3.26 -7.20 15.78
CA PHE A 24 2.60 -6.31 16.75
C PHE A 24 2.19 -4.95 16.16
N ALA A 25 2.85 -4.50 15.09
CA ALA A 25 2.64 -3.16 14.52
C ALA A 25 1.21 -2.91 13.99
N ILE A 26 0.57 -3.91 13.37
CA ILE A 26 -0.80 -3.76 12.83
C ILE A 26 -1.82 -4.00 13.95
N PRO A 27 -2.69 -3.01 14.28
CA PRO A 27 -3.69 -3.18 15.32
C PRO A 27 -4.63 -4.37 15.06
N PRO A 28 -5.06 -5.12 16.10
CA PRO A 28 -5.91 -6.31 15.92
C PRO A 28 -7.20 -6.05 15.12
N TYR A 29 -7.84 -4.89 15.29
CA TYR A 29 -9.06 -4.55 14.57
C TYR A 29 -8.82 -4.37 13.05
N VAL A 30 -7.62 -3.94 12.65
CA VAL A 30 -7.24 -3.84 11.22
C VAL A 30 -7.00 -5.24 10.66
N LYS A 31 -6.34 -6.12 11.42
CA LYS A 31 -6.12 -7.53 11.04
C LYS A 31 -7.41 -8.30 10.83
N GLU A 32 -8.47 -7.96 11.56
CA GLU A 32 -9.79 -8.56 11.33
C GLU A 32 -10.45 -7.98 10.09
N ARG A 33 -10.41 -6.66 9.91
CA ARG A 33 -11.03 -5.98 8.76
C ARG A 33 -10.40 -6.33 7.42
N ARG A 34 -9.10 -6.66 7.39
CA ARG A 34 -8.36 -6.93 6.16
C ARG A 34 -8.76 -8.23 5.45
N LYS A 35 -9.35 -9.17 6.19
CA LYS A 35 -9.69 -10.51 5.70
C LYS A 35 -10.72 -10.46 4.58
N GLY A 36 -10.47 -11.20 3.50
CA GLY A 36 -11.36 -11.32 2.35
C GLY A 36 -11.59 -10.02 1.58
N ARG A 37 -10.76 -8.99 1.77
CA ARG A 37 -10.85 -7.71 1.04
C ARG A 37 -9.92 -7.69 -0.16
N ALA A 38 -10.38 -7.06 -1.23
CA ALA A 38 -9.51 -6.68 -2.35
C ALA A 38 -8.90 -5.31 -2.10
N TYR A 39 -7.66 -5.12 -2.52
CA TYR A 39 -6.88 -3.91 -2.29
C TYR A 39 -6.55 -3.19 -3.59
N LEU A 40 -6.39 -1.88 -3.50
CA LEU A 40 -5.86 -1.05 -4.56
C LEU A 40 -4.59 -0.39 -4.07
N VAL A 41 -3.45 -0.77 -4.65
CA VAL A 41 -2.13 -0.20 -4.30
C VAL A 41 -1.85 0.98 -5.23
N LEU A 42 -1.67 2.16 -4.63
CA LEU A 42 -1.45 3.44 -5.32
C LEU A 42 -0.19 4.13 -4.76
N GLY A 43 0.50 4.92 -5.58
CA GLY A 43 1.53 5.87 -5.14
C GLY A 43 2.83 5.26 -4.59
N ALA A 44 3.02 3.93 -4.61
CA ALA A 44 4.20 3.26 -4.09
C ALA A 44 4.87 2.37 -5.13
N ARG A 45 6.21 2.45 -5.23
CA ARG A 45 7.02 1.47 -5.99
C ARG A 45 7.26 0.22 -5.16
N LEU A 46 7.26 -0.94 -5.80
CA LEU A 46 7.46 -2.24 -5.15
C LEU A 46 8.87 -2.80 -5.40
N ASN A 47 9.85 -1.91 -5.53
CA ASN A 47 11.26 -2.24 -5.75
C ASN A 47 12.01 -2.52 -4.43
N ARG A 48 11.63 -1.84 -3.35
CA ARG A 48 12.22 -1.98 -2.02
C ARG A 48 11.63 -3.17 -1.27
N ASP A 49 12.46 -3.82 -0.49
CA ASP A 49 12.05 -4.99 0.29
C ASP A 49 11.10 -4.60 1.43
N THR A 50 11.43 -3.52 2.14
CA THR A 50 10.60 -2.97 3.22
C THR A 50 9.18 -2.64 2.77
N THR A 51 9.00 -2.03 1.60
CA THR A 51 7.66 -1.73 1.05
C THR A 51 6.88 -3.00 0.72
N ARG A 52 7.56 -4.03 0.20
CA ARG A 52 6.96 -5.33 -0.10
C ARG A 52 6.62 -6.10 1.17
N MET A 53 7.44 -6.02 2.21
CA MET A 53 7.15 -6.59 3.53
C MET A 53 5.89 -5.94 4.13
N LEU A 54 5.87 -4.60 4.20
CA LEU A 54 4.70 -3.83 4.64
C LEU A 54 3.43 -4.25 3.92
N LEU A 55 3.44 -4.21 2.58
CA LEU A 55 2.27 -4.57 1.79
C LEU A 55 1.79 -6.00 2.07
N SER A 56 2.72 -6.96 2.14
CA SER A 56 2.38 -8.37 2.38
C SER A 56 1.71 -8.58 3.74
N ASP A 57 2.16 -7.86 4.76
CA ASP A 57 1.52 -7.89 6.08
C ASP A 57 0.14 -7.23 6.05
N PHE A 58 -0.03 -6.08 5.39
CA PHE A 58 -1.32 -5.39 5.35
C PHE A 58 -2.42 -6.16 4.61
N ILE A 59 -2.07 -6.86 3.53
CA ILE A 59 -3.03 -7.62 2.72
C ILE A 59 -3.08 -9.11 3.09
N TYR A 60 -2.51 -9.50 4.22
CA TYR A 60 -2.61 -10.88 4.70
C TYR A 60 -4.07 -11.31 4.86
N ASP A 61 -4.39 -12.53 4.40
CA ASP A 61 -5.76 -13.06 4.26
C ASP A 61 -6.70 -12.22 3.37
N ALA A 62 -6.16 -11.45 2.42
CA ALA A 62 -6.95 -10.75 1.41
C ALA A 62 -7.86 -11.69 0.59
N ALA A 63 -8.74 -11.09 -0.20
CA ALA A 63 -9.49 -11.78 -1.24
C ALA A 63 -8.56 -12.53 -2.21
N LYS A 64 -9.15 -13.42 -3.00
CA LYS A 64 -8.44 -14.13 -4.08
C LYS A 64 -9.21 -13.89 -5.39
N PRO A 65 -8.70 -13.07 -6.32
CA PRO A 65 -7.41 -12.33 -6.28
C PRO A 65 -7.39 -11.22 -5.21
N ALA A 66 -6.17 -10.83 -4.79
CA ALA A 66 -5.94 -9.88 -3.70
C ALA A 66 -6.23 -8.42 -4.10
N GLY A 67 -6.33 -8.13 -5.40
CA GLY A 67 -6.71 -6.82 -5.94
C GLY A 67 -5.76 -6.34 -7.03
N TRP A 68 -5.46 -5.04 -7.02
CA TRP A 68 -4.75 -4.34 -8.10
C TRP A 68 -3.61 -3.47 -7.58
N ALA A 69 -2.61 -3.23 -8.43
CA ALA A 69 -1.55 -2.26 -8.21
C ALA A 69 -1.38 -1.37 -9.43
N LEU A 70 -1.59 -0.06 -9.28
CA LEU A 70 -1.29 0.93 -10.32
C LEU A 70 0.20 1.22 -10.28
N LEU A 71 0.93 0.69 -11.26
CA LEU A 71 2.38 0.75 -11.33
C LEU A 71 2.79 1.13 -12.75
N PRO A 72 2.97 2.43 -13.04
CA PRO A 72 3.37 2.87 -14.36
C PRO A 72 4.77 2.34 -14.68
N ASN A 73 4.92 1.71 -15.85
CA ASN A 73 6.14 1.09 -16.32
C ASN A 73 6.73 0.07 -15.31
N ALA A 74 5.88 -0.80 -14.76
CA ALA A 74 6.29 -1.82 -13.81
C ALA A 74 7.39 -2.73 -14.38
N ASN A 75 8.49 -2.89 -13.62
CA ASN A 75 9.59 -3.74 -14.03
C ASN A 75 9.30 -5.23 -13.76
N ALA A 76 10.14 -6.12 -14.28
CA ALA A 76 9.96 -7.57 -14.14
C ALA A 76 9.98 -8.07 -12.68
N LYS A 77 10.65 -7.38 -11.75
CA LYS A 77 10.63 -7.75 -10.32
C LYS A 77 9.30 -7.36 -9.67
N GLU A 78 8.78 -6.18 -9.97
CA GLU A 78 7.49 -5.69 -9.48
C GLU A 78 6.35 -6.59 -9.97
N LYS A 79 6.33 -6.94 -11.27
CA LYS A 79 5.33 -7.84 -11.86
C LYS A 79 5.31 -9.22 -11.19
N ARG A 80 6.48 -9.85 -11.05
CA ARG A 80 6.61 -11.16 -10.37
C ARG A 80 6.20 -11.11 -8.90
N TYR A 81 6.51 -10.02 -8.21
CA TYR A 81 6.08 -9.84 -6.82
C TYR A 81 4.56 -9.73 -6.72
N CYS A 82 3.92 -8.91 -7.56
CA CYS A 82 2.46 -8.73 -7.59
C CYS A 82 1.75 -10.05 -7.91
N GLU A 83 2.20 -10.75 -8.96
CA GLU A 83 1.68 -12.07 -9.33
C GLU A 83 1.74 -13.06 -8.17
N ARG A 84 2.87 -13.12 -7.46
CA ARG A 84 3.05 -14.02 -6.31
C ARG A 84 2.05 -13.75 -5.18
N ILE A 85 1.66 -12.50 -4.94
CA ILE A 85 0.74 -12.13 -3.85
C ILE A 85 -0.70 -11.94 -4.36
N GLY A 86 -0.98 -12.22 -5.64
CA GLY A 86 -2.31 -12.16 -6.22
C GLY A 86 -2.80 -10.76 -6.57
N LEU A 87 -1.89 -9.80 -6.82
CA LEU A 87 -2.23 -8.47 -7.32
C LEU A 87 -2.08 -8.41 -8.85
N GLU A 88 -3.09 -7.90 -9.52
CA GLU A 88 -3.05 -7.54 -10.94
C GLU A 88 -2.32 -6.20 -11.12
N VAL A 89 -1.34 -6.16 -12.02
CA VAL A 89 -0.61 -4.92 -12.32
C VAL A 89 -1.35 -4.14 -13.40
N ILE A 90 -1.75 -2.92 -13.07
CA ILE A 90 -2.31 -1.96 -14.01
C ILE A 90 -1.21 -0.97 -14.38
N ASP A 91 -0.90 -0.88 -15.68
CA ASP A 91 0.11 0.05 -16.21
C ASP A 91 -0.47 1.47 -16.33
N ALA A 92 -0.68 2.10 -15.17
CA ALA A 92 -1.20 3.45 -15.06
C ALA A 92 -0.65 4.11 -13.79
N ASP A 93 -0.51 5.45 -13.82
CA ASP A 93 -0.26 6.24 -12.62
C ASP A 93 -1.56 6.45 -11.83
N TRP A 94 -1.47 6.58 -10.50
CA TRP A 94 -2.64 6.81 -9.64
C TRP A 94 -3.35 8.13 -9.94
N LEU A 95 -2.65 9.12 -10.50
CA LEU A 95 -3.25 10.38 -10.97
C LEU A 95 -4.28 10.14 -12.08
N ALA A 96 -4.11 9.09 -12.90
CA ALA A 96 -5.09 8.74 -13.92
C ALA A 96 -6.43 8.30 -13.31
N LEU A 97 -6.42 7.79 -12.07
CA LEU A 97 -7.63 7.44 -11.32
C LEU A 97 -8.30 8.69 -10.72
N ALA A 98 -7.52 9.69 -10.32
CA ALA A 98 -8.02 10.91 -9.69
C ALA A 98 -8.77 11.85 -10.66
N GLY A 99 -8.58 11.69 -11.97
CA GLY A 99 -9.30 12.46 -12.99
C GLY A 99 -9.08 13.97 -12.86
N GLU A 100 -10.15 14.76 -12.91
CA GLU A 100 -10.11 16.23 -12.84
C GLU A 100 -9.57 16.76 -11.49
N TRP A 101 -9.64 15.96 -10.41
CA TRP A 101 -9.10 16.33 -9.10
C TRP A 101 -7.58 16.23 -9.00
N ALA A 102 -6.92 15.71 -10.05
CA ALA A 102 -5.46 15.65 -10.13
C ALA A 102 -4.82 17.01 -10.46
N ASN A 103 -5.60 18.06 -10.72
CA ASN A 103 -5.09 19.36 -11.15
C ASN A 103 -5.09 20.40 -10.00
N PRO A 104 -3.95 20.67 -9.35
CA PRO A 104 -3.87 21.61 -8.22
C PRO A 104 -4.12 23.08 -8.62
N GLU A 105 -4.24 23.40 -9.91
CA GLU A 105 -4.48 24.77 -10.40
C GLU A 105 -5.96 25.20 -10.41
N GLN A 106 -6.91 24.30 -10.11
CA GLN A 106 -8.35 24.62 -10.17
C GLN A 106 -8.96 25.18 -8.86
N GLU A 107 -8.24 25.16 -7.73
CA GLU A 107 -8.76 25.68 -6.45
C GLU A 107 -8.55 27.19 -6.24
N ALA A 108 -7.83 27.89 -7.15
CA ALA A 108 -7.55 29.31 -6.99
C ALA A 108 -8.68 30.27 -7.46
N VAL A 109 -9.82 29.74 -7.92
CA VAL A 109 -10.96 30.54 -8.38
C VAL A 109 -12.28 29.97 -7.87
N ALA A 110 -12.53 30.14 -6.56
CA ALA A 110 -13.87 30.04 -5.97
C ALA A 110 -13.99 30.99 -4.77
#